data_AF-A0A370D8M6-F1
#
_entry.id   AF-A0A370D8M6-F1
#
_cell.length_a   1.000
_cell.length_b   1.000
_cell.length_c   1.000
_cell.angle_alpha   90.00
_cell.angle_beta   90.00
_cell.angle_gamma   90.00
#
_symmetry.space_group_name_H-M   'P 1'
#
loop_
_entity.id
_entity.type
_entity.pdbx_description
1 polymer ?
#
loop_
_entity_poly.entity_id
_entity_poly.type
_entity_poly.pdbx_seq_one_letter_code
_entity_poly.pdbx_strand_id
1 'polypeptide(L)'
;MIKTKNTPLWVFLAFSAIETRKGALLLIWSCAIFSIYCLPWSLMLGDSIGELGKQILVIDDWSWIAMMAPMTLWYIISLIWMDKNEGWLSRPAGANP
;
A
#
# COMPACT_ATOMS: atom_id res chain seq x y z
N MET A 1 1.11 -1.64 -16.94
CA MET A 1 -0.16 -1.04 -17.44
C MET A 1 0.15 -0.25 -18.71
N ILE A 2 -0.52 -0.53 -19.83
CA ILE A 2 -0.38 0.31 -21.04
C ILE A 2 -1.02 1.68 -20.74
N LYS A 3 -0.29 2.77 -20.99
CA LYS A 3 -0.76 4.14 -20.76
C LYS A 3 -1.96 4.45 -21.66
N THR A 4 -3.16 4.23 -21.16
CA THR A 4 -4.40 4.71 -21.78
C THR A 4 -4.45 6.24 -21.66
N LYS A 5 -4.88 6.95 -22.71
CA LYS A 5 -4.93 8.43 -22.75
C LYS A 5 -5.73 9.07 -21.60
N ASN A 6 -6.61 8.30 -20.96
CA ASN A 6 -7.49 8.76 -19.89
C ASN A 6 -6.93 8.55 -18.49
N THR A 7 -5.78 7.86 -18.31
CA THR A 7 -5.23 7.66 -16.96
C THR A 7 -4.43 8.87 -16.51
N PRO A 8 -4.79 9.52 -15.38
CA PRO A 8 -4.03 10.63 -14.83
C PRO A 8 -2.66 10.14 -14.36
N LEU A 9 -1.66 11.02 -14.46
CA LEU A 9 -0.25 10.68 -14.26
C LEU A 9 0.03 10.14 -12.85
N TRP A 10 -0.67 10.65 -11.83
CA TRP A 10 -0.54 10.18 -10.44
C TRP A 10 -1.04 8.73 -10.24
N VAL A 11 -2.09 8.30 -10.95
CA VAL A 11 -2.58 6.90 -10.90
C VAL A 11 -1.65 6.00 -11.69
N PHE A 12 -1.21 6.48 -12.85
CA PHE A 12 -0.26 5.75 -13.69
C PHE A 12 1.06 5.49 -12.95
N LEU A 13 1.57 6.47 -12.19
CA LEU A 13 2.77 6.30 -11.36
C LEU A 13 2.58 5.21 -10.30
N ALA A 14 1.44 5.23 -9.61
CA ALA A 14 1.14 4.26 -8.57
C ALA A 14 1.08 2.82 -9.10
N PHE A 15 0.49 2.60 -10.28
CA PHE A 15 0.27 1.25 -10.84
C PHE A 15 1.03 0.99 -12.14
N SER A 16 2.16 1.66 -12.38
CA SER A 16 2.93 1.50 -13.63
C SER A 16 3.34 0.05 -13.88
N ALA A 17 3.79 -0.63 -12.82
CA ALA A 17 4.22 -2.03 -12.82
C ALA A 17 3.11 -3.05 -12.56
N ILE A 18 1.86 -2.62 -12.31
CA ILE A 18 0.76 -3.50 -11.90
C ILE A 18 -0.37 -3.43 -12.92
N GLU A 19 -0.73 -4.58 -13.48
CA GLU A 19 -1.76 -4.66 -14.53
C GLU A 19 -3.09 -5.24 -14.04
N THR A 20 -3.09 -5.88 -12.87
CA THR A 20 -4.26 -6.60 -12.34
C THR A 20 -4.75 -5.98 -11.04
N ARG A 21 -6.08 -5.98 -10.87
CA ARG A 21 -6.74 -5.50 -9.64
C ARG A 21 -6.24 -6.24 -8.40
N LYS A 22 -6.00 -7.55 -8.52
CA LYS A 22 -5.46 -8.39 -7.43
C LYS A 22 -4.06 -7.96 -7.02
N GLY A 23 -3.18 -7.64 -7.98
CA GLY A 23 -1.84 -7.15 -7.69
C GLY A 23 -1.85 -5.81 -6.97
N ALA A 24 -2.74 -4.90 -7.36
CA ALA A 24 -2.89 -3.60 -6.72
C ALA A 24 -3.43 -3.72 -5.29
N LEU A 25 -4.41 -4.60 -5.06
CA LEU A 25 -4.90 -4.93 -3.72
C LEU A 25 -3.81 -5.53 -2.84
N LEU A 26 -3.01 -6.47 -3.35
CA LEU A 26 -1.88 -7.04 -2.62
C LEU A 26 -0.84 -5.98 -2.26
N LEU A 27 -0.52 -5.06 -3.17
CA LEU A 27 0.39 -3.96 -2.90
C LEU A 27 -0.12 -3.08 -1.75
N ILE A 28 -1.39 -2.67 -1.81
CA ILE A 28 -2.02 -1.85 -0.76
C ILE A 28 -2.00 -2.58 0.57
N TRP A 29 -2.33 -3.87 0.58
CA TRP A 29 -2.28 -4.70 1.80
C TRP A 29 -0.87 -4.80 2.37
N SER A 30 0.14 -5.03 1.52
CA SER A 30 1.54 -5.04 1.95
C SER A 30 1.96 -3.69 2.54
N CYS A 31 1.61 -2.58 1.89
CA CYS A 31 1.89 -1.24 2.41
C CYS A 31 1.13 -0.96 3.72
N ALA A 32 -0.10 -1.43 3.87
CA ALA A 32 -0.88 -1.26 5.10
C ALA A 32 -0.27 -2.04 6.27
N ILE A 33 0.07 -3.31 6.05
CA ILE A 33 0.75 -4.15 7.07
C ILE A 33 2.10 -3.54 7.44
N PHE A 34 2.86 -3.07 6.46
CA PHE A 34 4.14 -2.43 6.71
C PHE A 34 3.99 -1.10 7.47
N SER A 35 2.96 -0.31 7.17
CA SER A 35 2.65 0.92 7.92
C SER A 35 2.27 0.63 9.36
N ILE A 36 1.55 -0.47 9.62
CA ILE A 36 1.22 -0.93 10.98
C ILE A 36 2.49 -1.42 11.70
N TYR A 37 3.39 -2.11 10.99
CA TYR A 37 4.67 -2.50 11.56
C TYR A 37 5.55 -1.28 11.90
N CYS A 38 5.44 -0.21 11.10
CA CYS A 38 6.11 1.07 11.36
C CYS A 38 5.48 1.92 12.47
N LEU A 39 4.43 1.46 13.15
CA LEU A 39 3.95 2.13 14.36
C LEU A 39 5.06 2.06 15.42
N PRO A 40 5.27 3.13 16.22
CA PRO A 40 6.23 3.13 17.32
C PRO A 40 5.69 2.27 18.46
N TRP A 41 5.74 0.96 18.25
CA TRP A 41 5.34 -0.06 19.20
C TRP A 41 6.24 0.00 20.45
N SER A 42 7.49 0.47 20.31
CA SER A 42 8.40 0.73 21.43
C SER A 42 7.79 1.72 22.44
N LEU A 43 7.17 2.80 21.95
CA LEU A 43 6.48 3.81 22.75
C LEU A 43 5.16 3.32 23.35
N MET A 44 4.42 2.45 22.62
CA MET A 44 3.12 1.95 23.08
C MET A 44 3.21 0.80 24.09
N LEU A 45 4.22 -0.08 23.99
CA LEU A 45 4.35 -1.26 24.86
C LEU A 45 5.47 -1.16 25.90
N GLY A 46 6.30 -0.11 25.86
CA GLY A 46 7.30 0.16 26.92
C GLY A 46 8.22 -1.03 27.22
N ASP A 47 8.43 -1.32 28.51
CA ASP A 47 9.29 -2.42 28.97
C ASP A 47 8.69 -3.83 28.77
N SER A 48 7.47 -3.95 28.24
CA SER A 48 6.80 -5.23 28.02
C SER A 48 7.39 -6.06 26.87
N ILE A 49 8.10 -5.45 25.91
CA ILE A 49 8.63 -6.18 24.73
C ILE A 49 10.05 -6.74 24.99
N GLY A 50 10.65 -6.48 26.16
CA GLY A 50 12.03 -6.85 26.44
C GLY A 50 13.05 -6.16 25.53
N GLU A 51 14.35 -6.30 25.83
CA GLU A 51 15.42 -5.63 25.07
C GLU A 51 15.48 -6.04 23.58
N LEU A 52 15.09 -7.28 23.26
CA LEU A 52 15.02 -7.76 21.87
C LEU A 52 13.93 -7.06 21.06
N GLY A 53 12.81 -6.72 21.70
CA GLY A 53 11.74 -5.93 21.09
C GLY A 53 12.20 -4.53 20.69
N LYS A 54 12.97 -3.88 21.56
CA LYS A 54 13.53 -2.53 21.32
C LYS A 54 14.58 -2.51 20.21
N GLN A 55 15.34 -3.59 20.01
CA GLN A 55 16.33 -3.67 18.91
C GLN A 55 15.70 -3.93 17.53
N ILE A 56 14.61 -4.70 17.47
CA ILE A 56 13.92 -5.01 16.21
C ILE A 56 12.98 -3.86 15.79
N LEU A 57 12.43 -3.13 16.76
CA LEU A 57 11.55 -1.98 16.57
C LEU A 57 12.29 -0.68 16.86
N VAL A 58 13.25 -0.32 15.99
CA VAL A 58 14.06 0.92 16.04
C VAL A 58 13.23 2.20 15.79
N ILE A 59 11.91 2.07 15.67
CA ILE A 59 11.03 3.17 15.27
C ILE A 59 10.52 3.84 16.55
N ASP A 60 11.29 4.82 17.01
CA ASP A 60 10.97 5.61 18.20
C ASP A 60 10.19 6.90 17.89
N ASP A 61 9.90 7.16 16.61
CA ASP A 61 9.23 8.39 16.16
C ASP A 61 8.07 8.13 15.19
N TRP A 62 7.05 8.99 15.28
CA TRP A 62 5.89 9.00 14.38
C TRP A 62 6.23 9.43 12.95
N SER A 63 7.47 9.85 12.70
CA SER A 63 7.97 10.30 11.39
C SER A 63 7.76 9.27 10.27
N TRP A 64 7.91 7.98 10.58
CA TRP A 64 7.69 6.91 9.60
C TRP A 64 6.22 6.76 9.20
N ILE A 65 5.29 6.92 10.13
CA ILE A 65 3.86 6.95 9.84
C ILE A 65 3.50 8.19 9.06
N ALA A 66 4.05 9.35 9.44
CA ALA A 66 3.81 10.61 8.74
C ALA A 66 4.21 10.54 7.26
N MET A 67 5.21 9.70 6.93
CA MET A 67 5.59 9.41 5.54
C MET A 67 4.76 8.30 4.89
N MET A 68 4.47 7.21 5.60
CA MET A 68 3.79 6.04 5.03
C MET A 68 2.27 6.22 4.89
N ALA A 69 1.63 6.99 5.75
CA ALA A 69 0.20 7.29 5.71
C ALA A 69 -0.24 8.04 4.43
N PRO A 70 0.41 9.14 4.01
CA PRO A 70 0.04 9.80 2.76
C PRO A 70 0.34 8.92 1.54
N MET A 71 1.38 8.07 1.58
CA MET A 71 1.67 7.12 0.51
C MET A 71 0.58 6.05 0.38
N THR A 72 0.17 5.43 1.49
CA THR A 72 -0.94 4.45 1.49
C THR A 72 -2.25 5.09 1.05
N LEU A 73 -2.56 6.29 1.54
CA LEU A 73 -3.73 7.05 1.10
C LEU A 73 -3.70 7.31 -0.41
N TRP A 74 -2.56 7.70 -0.96
CA TRP A 74 -2.40 7.93 -2.40
C TRP A 74 -2.64 6.64 -3.21
N TYR A 75 -2.12 5.49 -2.77
CA TYR A 75 -2.42 4.21 -3.42
C TYR A 75 -3.92 3.85 -3.36
N ILE A 76 -4.58 4.09 -2.23
CA ILE A 76 -6.02 3.85 -2.07
C ILE A 76 -6.84 4.75 -3.01
N ILE A 77 -6.54 6.04 -3.04
CA ILE A 77 -7.22 7.00 -3.94
C ILE A 77 -7.00 6.59 -5.40
N SER A 78 -5.78 6.16 -5.73
CA SER A 78 -5.46 5.68 -7.08
C SER A 78 -6.25 4.43 -7.44
N LEU A 79 -6.46 3.51 -6.49
CA LEU A 79 -7.26 2.30 -6.68
C LEU A 79 -8.74 2.62 -6.85
N ILE A 80 -9.30 3.52 -6.02
CA ILE A 80 -10.70 3.97 -6.14
C ILE A 80 -10.92 4.61 -7.51
N TRP A 81 -9.96 5.40 -7.99
CA TRP A 81 -10.03 6.00 -9.33
C TRP A 81 -10.01 4.91 -10.42
N MET A 82 -9.13 3.91 -10.30
CA MET A 82 -9.07 2.78 -11.25
C MET A 82 -10.35 1.95 -11.27
N ASP A 83 -10.91 1.63 -10.11
CA ASP A 83 -12.17 0.87 -9.99
C ASP A 83 -13.35 1.65 -10.59
N LYS A 84 -13.36 3.00 -10.48
CA LYS A 84 -14.40 3.86 -11.08
C LYS A 84 -14.29 4.03 -12.60
N ASN A 85 -13.12 3.88 -13.18
CA ASN A 85 -12.87 4.13 -14.60
C ASN A 85 -12.63 2.85 -15.41
N GLU A 86 -13.04 1.69 -14.88
CA GLU A 86 -12.84 0.37 -15.51
C GLU A 86 -11.38 0.15 -15.97
N GLY A 87 -10.41 0.71 -15.24
CA GLY A 87 -9.01 0.72 -15.65
C GLY A 87 -8.34 -0.66 -15.61
N TRP A 88 -9.00 -1.64 -15.00
CA TRP A 88 -8.52 -3.01 -14.92
C TRP A 88 -8.97 -3.81 -16.14
N LEU A 89 -8.03 -4.56 -16.74
CA LEU A 89 -8.39 -5.56 -17.72
C LEU A 89 -9.36 -6.56 -17.07
N SER A 90 -10.61 -6.55 -17.53
CA SER A 90 -11.58 -7.57 -17.19
C SER A 90 -10.97 -8.92 -17.54
N ARG A 91 -10.77 -9.77 -16.54
CA ARG A 91 -10.35 -11.16 -16.74
C ARG A 91 -11.31 -11.76 -17.78
N PRO A 92 -10.84 -12.33 -18.89
CA PRO A 92 -11.75 -12.95 -19.85
C PRO A 92 -12.59 -13.99 -19.10
N ALA A 93 -13.90 -13.89 -19.23
CA ALA A 93 -14.87 -14.79 -18.63
C ALA A 93 -14.59 -16.21 -19.17
N GLY A 94 -13.83 -17.02 -18.43
CA GLY A 94 -13.48 -18.38 -18.87
C GLY A 94 -12.19 -18.98 -18.28
N ALA A 95 -11.29 -18.19 -17.67
CA ALA A 95 -10.08 -18.75 -17.06
C ALA A 95 -10.35 -19.22 -15.62
N ASN A 96 -10.75 -20.49 -15.46
CA ASN A 96 -10.87 -21.20 -14.17
C ASN A 96 -9.51 -21.31 -13.42
N PRO A 97 -9.54 -21.48 -12.09
CA PRO A 97 -8.34 -21.67 -11.26
C PRO A 97 -7.56 -22.95 -11.57
#